data_AF-A0A741Z9T1-F1
#
_entry.id   AF-A0A741Z9T1-F1
#
_cell.length_a   1.000
_cell.length_b   1.000
_cell.length_c   1.000
_cell.angle_alpha   90.00
_cell.angle_beta   90.00
_cell.angle_gamma   90.00
#
_symmetry.space_group_name_H-M   'P 1'
#
loop_
_entity.id
_entity.type
_entity.pdbx_description
1 polymer ?
#
loop_
_entity_poly.entity_id
_entity_poly.type
_entity_poly.pdbx_seq_one_letter_code
_entity_poly.pdbx_strand_id
1 'polypeptide(L)'
;MATIGYIRVSTIDQNIDLQRNALTSANCDRIFEDRISGKIANRPGLKRALKYVNKGDTLVVWKLDRLGRSVKNLVALISELHERGAHFHSLTDSIDTSSAMGRFFFHVMSALAEMERELIVERTLAGLAAARAQGRLGGRPRAINKHEQEQISRLLEK
;
A
#
# COMPACT_ATOMS: atom_id res chain seq x y z
N MET A 1 13.29 25.43 -1.06
CA MET A 1 12.32 24.33 -1.26
C MET A 1 13.17 23.11 -1.48
N ALA A 2 13.19 22.20 -0.51
CA ALA A 2 13.97 20.99 -0.60
C ALA A 2 13.15 19.86 -1.25
N THR A 3 13.82 18.99 -2.00
CA THR A 3 13.24 17.79 -2.63
C THR A 3 13.66 16.55 -1.85
N ILE A 4 12.71 15.94 -1.16
CA ILE A 4 12.95 14.76 -0.34
C ILE A 4 12.53 13.53 -1.14
N GLY A 5 13.49 12.70 -1.53
CA GLY A 5 13.23 11.42 -2.18
C GLY A 5 12.86 10.34 -1.17
N TYR A 6 11.90 9.48 -1.52
CA TYR A 6 11.60 8.27 -0.75
C TYR A 6 11.58 7.03 -1.64
N ILE A 7 12.32 6.00 -1.22
CA ILE A 7 12.44 4.70 -1.87
C ILE A 7 11.85 3.62 -0.97
N ARG A 8 11.04 2.74 -1.56
CA ARG A 8 10.56 1.53 -0.88
C ARG A 8 10.93 0.29 -1.68
N VAL A 9 11.57 -0.64 -0.99
CA VAL A 9 11.99 -1.93 -1.54
C VAL A 9 11.28 -3.05 -0.77
N SER A 10 10.49 -3.85 -1.46
CA SER A 10 10.06 -5.14 -0.90
C SER A 10 11.19 -6.15 -1.04
N THR A 11 11.31 -7.09 -0.11
CA THR A 11 12.35 -8.13 -0.01
C THR A 11 12.62 -8.95 -1.29
N ILE A 12 11.77 -8.86 -2.31
CA ILE A 12 11.82 -9.63 -3.56
C ILE A 12 12.21 -8.74 -4.77
N ASP A 13 12.24 -7.42 -4.63
CA ASP A 13 12.32 -6.50 -5.77
C ASP A 13 13.77 -6.07 -6.05
N GLN A 14 14.31 -6.47 -7.21
CA GLN A 14 15.65 -6.10 -7.71
C GLN A 14 15.72 -4.67 -8.28
N ASN A 15 14.64 -3.89 -8.25
CA ASN A 15 14.53 -2.57 -8.90
C ASN A 15 14.94 -1.37 -8.02
N ILE A 16 15.92 -1.53 -7.13
CA ILE A 16 16.40 -0.42 -6.29
C ILE A 16 17.12 0.61 -7.15
N ASP A 17 17.93 0.14 -8.08
CA ASP A 17 18.80 1.02 -8.88
C ASP A 17 17.98 1.91 -9.82
N LEU A 18 16.87 1.41 -10.37
CA LEU A 18 15.95 2.24 -11.17
C LEU A 18 15.31 3.36 -10.34
N GLN A 19 14.87 3.07 -9.12
CA GLN A 19 14.30 4.08 -8.22
C GLN A 19 15.34 5.11 -7.80
N ARG A 20 16.55 4.64 -7.43
CA ARG A 20 17.64 5.52 -7.01
C ARG A 20 18.08 6.40 -8.17
N ASN A 21 18.28 5.86 -9.35
CA ASN A 21 18.66 6.63 -10.53
C ASN A 21 17.61 7.69 -10.88
N ALA A 22 16.32 7.33 -10.86
CA ALA A 22 15.25 8.29 -11.13
C ALA A 22 15.22 9.44 -10.11
N LEU A 23 15.39 9.15 -8.82
CA LEU A 23 15.40 10.19 -7.77
C LEU A 23 16.67 11.04 -7.79
N THR A 24 17.82 10.45 -8.14
CA THR A 24 19.07 11.19 -8.36
C THR A 24 18.94 12.11 -9.57
N SER A 25 18.35 11.64 -10.68
CA SER A 25 18.05 12.46 -11.86
C SER A 25 17.03 13.56 -11.59
N ALA A 26 16.16 13.38 -10.59
CA ALA A 26 15.23 14.40 -10.12
C ALA A 26 15.87 15.40 -9.14
N ASN A 27 17.20 15.34 -8.93
CA ASN A 27 17.94 16.21 -8.02
C ASN A 27 17.33 16.26 -6.60
N CYS A 28 17.00 15.10 -6.03
CA CYS A 28 16.55 15.02 -4.64
C CYS A 28 17.69 15.37 -3.66
N ASP A 29 17.49 16.38 -2.81
CA ASP A 29 18.47 16.79 -1.79
C ASP A 29 18.79 15.68 -0.79
N ARG A 30 17.76 14.89 -0.45
CA ARG A 30 17.91 13.79 0.50
C ARG A 30 17.01 12.63 0.14
N ILE A 31 17.55 11.42 0.13
CA ILE A 31 16.81 10.20 -0.16
C ILE A 31 16.71 9.34 1.10
N PHE A 32 15.50 8.93 1.45
CA PHE A 32 15.21 7.98 2.51
C PHE A 32 14.78 6.63 1.93
N GLU A 33 15.28 5.53 2.50
CA GLU A 33 14.93 4.18 2.06
C GLU A 33 14.29 3.34 3.17
N ASP A 34 13.33 2.49 2.78
CA ASP A 34 12.76 1.43 3.59
C ASP A 34 12.81 0.08 2.84
N ARG A 35 13.43 -0.93 3.46
CA ARG A 35 13.47 -2.32 2.98
C ARG A 35 12.36 -3.15 3.62
N ILE A 36 11.12 -2.75 3.39
CA ILE A 36 9.95 -3.32 4.06
C ILE A 36 8.82 -3.54 3.05
N SER A 37 8.10 -4.65 3.21
CA SER A 37 6.87 -4.90 2.46
C SER A 37 5.83 -3.82 2.73
N GLY A 38 5.12 -3.38 1.68
CA GLY A 38 4.07 -2.38 1.77
C GLY A 38 2.90 -2.76 2.70
N LYS A 39 2.81 -4.02 3.14
CA LYS A 39 1.82 -4.53 4.13
C LYS A 39 2.10 -4.03 5.55
N ILE A 40 3.33 -3.67 5.88
CA ILE A 40 3.72 -3.25 7.23
C ILE A 40 3.45 -1.74 7.38
N ALA A 41 2.66 -1.40 8.40
CA ALA A 41 2.30 -0.01 8.73
C ALA A 41 3.46 0.76 9.36
N ASN A 42 4.36 0.08 10.08
CA ASN A 42 5.52 0.73 10.69
C ASN A 42 6.66 0.89 9.67
N ARG A 43 6.82 2.11 9.16
CA ARG A 43 7.82 2.47 8.15
C ARG A 43 8.76 3.54 8.70
N PRO A 44 9.91 3.15 9.28
CA PRO A 44 10.81 4.09 9.93
C PRO A 44 11.45 5.06 8.93
N GLY A 45 11.78 4.63 7.71
CA GLY A 45 12.30 5.48 6.65
C GLY A 45 11.30 6.55 6.22
N LEU A 46 10.05 6.17 5.96
CA LEU A 46 8.99 7.12 5.62
C LEU A 46 8.73 8.11 6.77
N LYS A 47 8.68 7.64 8.02
CA LYS A 47 8.52 8.52 9.20
C LYS A 47 9.66 9.53 9.33
N ARG A 48 10.90 9.12 9.03
CA ARG A 48 12.05 10.05 9.01
C ARG A 48 11.93 11.06 7.87
N ALA A 49 11.50 10.64 6.69
CA ALA A 49 11.25 11.53 5.57
C ALA A 49 10.19 12.59 5.93
N LEU A 50 9.03 12.16 6.46
CA LEU A 50 7.94 13.06 6.87
C LEU A 50 8.32 14.03 8.00
N LYS A 51 9.25 13.63 8.89
CA LYS A 51 9.79 14.52 9.93
C LYS A 51 10.78 15.54 9.38
N TYR A 52 11.44 15.22 8.27
CA TYR A 52 12.43 16.08 7.64
C TYR A 52 11.79 17.10 6.70
N VAL A 53 10.66 16.75 6.09
CA VAL A 53 9.86 17.63 5.24
C VAL A 53 9.35 18.83 6.03
N ASN A 54 9.68 20.03 5.59
CA ASN A 54 9.16 21.29 6.12
C ASN A 54 8.15 21.92 5.14
N LYS A 55 7.56 23.05 5.57
CA LYS A 55 6.64 23.84 4.73
C LYS A 55 7.34 24.30 3.45
N GLY A 56 6.71 24.04 2.30
CA GLY A 56 7.22 24.38 0.97
C GLY A 56 8.18 23.33 0.37
N ASP A 57 8.47 22.25 1.09
CA ASP A 57 9.26 21.14 0.56
C ASP A 57 8.38 20.16 -0.23
N THR A 58 9.00 19.37 -1.09
CA THR A 58 8.30 18.37 -1.91
C THR A 58 8.81 16.97 -1.60
N LEU A 59 7.91 16.07 -1.21
CA LEU A 59 8.18 14.64 -1.13
C LEU A 59 8.07 14.02 -2.53
N VAL A 60 9.18 13.50 -3.04
CA VAL A 60 9.29 12.88 -4.36
C VAL A 60 9.37 11.36 -4.21
N VAL A 61 8.57 10.64 -4.98
CA VAL A 61 8.66 9.18 -5.10
C VAL A 61 8.74 8.78 -6.57
N TRP A 62 9.28 7.59 -6.83
CA TRP A 62 9.31 7.06 -8.18
C TRP A 62 7.91 6.75 -8.72
N LYS A 63 7.09 6.08 -7.91
CA LYS A 63 5.71 5.67 -8.21
C LYS A 63 4.82 5.71 -6.98
N LEU A 64 3.51 5.89 -7.18
CA LEU A 64 2.50 5.83 -6.12
C LEU A 64 2.51 4.50 -5.35
N ASP A 65 2.75 3.38 -6.03
CA ASP A 65 2.77 2.04 -5.40
C ASP A 65 3.86 1.91 -4.32
N ARG A 66 4.90 2.75 -4.38
CA ARG A 66 6.01 2.78 -3.42
C ARG A 66 5.62 3.44 -2.10
N LEU A 67 4.58 4.27 -2.09
CA LEU A 67 4.08 4.94 -0.89
C LEU A 67 3.00 4.14 -0.14
N GLY A 68 2.27 3.24 -0.78
CA GLY A 68 1.26 2.44 -0.11
C GLY A 68 0.54 1.47 -1.04
N ARG A 69 0.04 0.36 -0.47
CA ARG A 69 -0.88 -0.56 -1.19
C ARG A 69 -2.36 -0.21 -0.99
N SER A 70 -2.66 0.64 -0.01
CA SER A 70 -4.02 1.10 0.25
C SER A 70 -4.11 2.56 -0.13
N VAL A 71 -5.11 2.87 -0.95
CA VAL A 71 -5.47 4.20 -1.39
C VAL A 71 -5.75 5.10 -0.18
N LYS A 72 -6.48 4.58 0.81
CA LYS A 72 -6.76 5.29 2.06
C LYS A 72 -5.49 5.76 2.76
N ASN A 73 -4.46 4.91 2.84
CA ASN A 73 -3.19 5.29 3.47
C ASN A 73 -2.45 6.36 2.64
N LEU A 74 -2.54 6.27 1.31
CA LEU A 74 -1.93 7.25 0.41
C LEU A 74 -2.60 8.63 0.53
N VAL A 75 -3.94 8.66 0.55
CA VAL A 75 -4.72 9.88 0.77
C VAL A 75 -4.37 10.51 2.12
N ALA A 76 -4.37 9.72 3.19
CA ALA A 76 -4.05 10.23 4.52
C ALA A 76 -2.65 10.87 4.57
N LEU A 77 -1.64 10.23 3.95
CA LEU A 77 -0.27 10.75 3.89
C LEU A 77 -0.16 12.04 3.09
N ILE A 78 -0.87 12.14 1.96
CA ILE A 78 -0.84 13.34 1.12
C ILE A 78 -1.62 14.48 1.77
N SER A 79 -2.74 14.19 2.44
CA SER A 79 -3.45 15.16 3.28
C SER A 79 -2.58 15.67 4.42
N GLU A 80 -1.85 14.79 5.11
CA GLU A 80 -0.91 15.18 6.18
C GLU A 80 0.21 16.10 5.63
N LEU A 81 0.76 15.79 4.45
CA LEU A 81 1.75 16.65 3.79
C LEU A 81 1.15 18.02 3.43
N HIS A 82 -0.08 18.03 2.91
CA HIS A 82 -0.77 19.26 2.53
C HIS A 82 -1.06 20.16 3.75
N GLU A 83 -1.52 19.58 4.86
CA GLU A 83 -1.74 20.30 6.12
C GLU A 83 -0.46 20.92 6.67
N ARG A 84 0.70 20.27 6.45
CA ARG A 84 2.03 20.82 6.79
C ARG A 84 2.52 21.86 5.79
N GLY A 85 1.77 22.12 4.72
CA GLY A 85 2.15 23.01 3.64
C GLY A 85 3.29 22.49 2.77
N ALA A 86 3.47 21.17 2.72
CA ALA A 86 4.38 20.47 1.83
C ALA A 86 3.65 19.91 0.61
N HIS A 87 4.42 19.55 -0.41
CA HIS A 87 3.92 19.01 -1.66
C HIS A 87 4.34 17.56 -1.86
N PHE A 88 3.65 16.89 -2.75
CA PHE A 88 3.90 15.52 -3.14
C PHE A 88 4.02 15.42 -4.66
N HIS A 89 5.06 14.72 -5.12
CA HIS A 89 5.34 14.47 -6.53
C HIS A 89 5.67 12.99 -6.80
N SER A 90 5.03 12.41 -7.81
CA SER A 90 5.36 11.08 -8.36
C SER A 90 6.00 11.23 -9.74
N LEU A 91 7.20 10.69 -9.92
CA LEU A 91 8.01 10.87 -11.12
C LEU A 91 7.42 10.18 -12.36
N THR A 92 6.95 8.93 -12.25
CA THR A 92 6.42 8.22 -13.43
C THR A 92 4.92 8.41 -13.63
N ASP A 93 4.19 8.70 -12.55
CA ASP A 93 2.74 8.91 -12.65
C ASP A 93 2.43 10.37 -13.02
N SER A 94 3.45 11.23 -13.10
CA SER A 94 3.37 12.67 -13.39
C SER A 94 2.34 13.41 -12.53
N ILE A 95 2.17 12.96 -11.29
CA ILE A 95 1.26 13.57 -10.33
C ILE A 95 2.05 14.58 -9.52
N ASP A 96 1.64 15.84 -9.58
CA ASP A 96 2.19 16.91 -8.75
C ASP A 96 1.07 17.66 -8.02
N THR A 97 1.04 17.50 -6.70
CA THR A 97 0.04 18.12 -5.80
C THR A 97 0.35 19.58 -5.46
N SER A 98 1.45 20.15 -5.98
CA SER A 98 1.69 21.60 -5.95
C SER A 98 0.56 22.35 -6.69
N SER A 99 0.07 21.77 -7.79
CA SER A 99 -0.97 22.34 -8.63
C SER A 99 -2.39 21.97 -8.16
N ALA A 100 -3.36 22.85 -8.40
CA ALA A 100 -4.77 22.56 -8.12
C ALA A 100 -5.29 21.36 -8.94
N MET A 101 -4.82 21.24 -10.19
CA MET A 101 -5.16 20.13 -11.07
C MET A 101 -4.62 18.80 -10.56
N GLY A 102 -3.37 18.75 -10.09
CA GLY A 102 -2.79 17.51 -9.55
C GLY A 102 -3.42 17.09 -8.23
N ARG A 103 -3.84 18.03 -7.37
CA ARG A 103 -4.67 17.72 -6.19
C ARG A 103 -6.03 17.13 -6.59
N PHE A 104 -6.72 17.73 -7.56
CA PHE A 104 -7.99 17.22 -8.05
C PHE A 104 -7.84 15.81 -8.64
N PHE A 105 -6.86 15.61 -9.53
CA PHE A 105 -6.58 14.33 -10.15
C PHE A 105 -6.26 13.25 -9.11
N PHE A 106 -5.49 13.62 -8.07
CA PHE A 106 -5.21 12.72 -6.96
C PHE A 106 -6.48 12.28 -6.21
N HIS A 107 -7.40 13.20 -5.91
CA HIS A 107 -8.67 12.86 -5.26
C HIS A 107 -9.54 11.95 -6.13
N VAL A 108 -9.62 12.21 -7.44
CA VAL A 108 -10.37 11.36 -8.39
C VAL A 108 -9.76 9.96 -8.44
N MET A 109 -8.44 9.85 -8.61
CA MET A 109 -7.74 8.56 -8.61
C MET A 109 -7.93 7.79 -7.31
N SER A 110 -8.01 8.51 -6.20
CA SER A 110 -8.26 7.92 -4.89
C SER A 110 -9.69 7.37 -4.78
N ALA A 111 -10.69 8.13 -5.19
CA ALA A 111 -12.07 7.66 -5.21
C ALA A 111 -12.25 6.44 -6.13
N LEU A 112 -11.63 6.46 -7.32
CA LEU A 112 -11.67 5.34 -8.27
C LEU A 112 -11.05 4.07 -7.69
N ALA A 113 -9.90 4.18 -7.03
CA ALA A 113 -9.21 3.02 -6.50
C ALA A 113 -9.89 2.46 -5.23
N GLU A 114 -10.64 3.27 -4.48
CA GLU A 114 -11.54 2.79 -3.43
C GLU A 114 -12.73 2.02 -4.02
N MET A 115 -13.38 2.58 -5.05
CA MET A 115 -14.48 1.92 -5.76
C MET A 115 -14.03 0.58 -6.38
N GLU A 116 -12.86 0.52 -7.02
CA GLU A 116 -12.32 -0.73 -7.58
C GLU A 116 -12.15 -1.80 -6.49
N ARG A 117 -11.66 -1.39 -5.30
CA ARG A 117 -11.49 -2.30 -4.18
C ARG A 117 -12.83 -2.85 -3.69
N GLU A 118 -13.85 -2.00 -3.58
CA GLU A 118 -15.20 -2.40 -3.20
C GLU A 118 -15.80 -3.38 -4.20
N LEU A 119 -15.69 -3.09 -5.50
CA LEU A 119 -16.16 -3.98 -6.58
C LEU A 119 -15.47 -5.35 -6.54
N ILE A 120 -14.16 -5.40 -6.25
CA ILE A 120 -13.44 -6.67 -6.07
C ILE A 120 -14.01 -7.46 -4.89
N VAL A 121 -14.30 -6.79 -3.76
CA VAL A 121 -14.89 -7.44 -2.59
C VAL A 121 -16.29 -7.97 -2.91
N GLU A 122 -17.14 -7.15 -3.51
CA GLU A 122 -18.49 -7.50 -3.90
C GLU A 122 -18.51 -8.73 -4.82
N ARG A 123 -17.70 -8.70 -5.89
CA ARG A 123 -17.59 -9.82 -6.83
C ARG A 123 -17.07 -11.09 -6.16
N THR A 124 -16.13 -10.96 -5.21
CA THR A 124 -15.61 -12.10 -4.44
C THR A 124 -16.70 -12.72 -3.56
N LEU A 125 -17.48 -11.88 -2.85
CA LEU A 125 -18.57 -12.35 -2.01
C LEU A 125 -19.69 -13.00 -2.82
N ALA A 126 -20.06 -12.42 -3.96
CA ALA A 126 -21.02 -13.01 -4.89
C ALA A 126 -20.54 -14.38 -5.42
N GLY A 127 -19.27 -14.49 -5.80
CA GLY A 127 -18.66 -15.74 -6.23
C GLY A 127 -18.63 -16.81 -5.12
N LEU A 128 -18.32 -16.41 -3.88
CA LEU A 128 -18.36 -17.31 -2.72
C LEU A 128 -19.78 -17.78 -2.40
N ALA A 129 -20.78 -16.90 -2.50
CA ALA A 129 -22.18 -17.25 -2.31
C ALA A 129 -22.65 -18.27 -3.36
N ALA A 130 -22.33 -18.03 -4.64
CA ALA A 130 -22.63 -18.97 -5.72
C ALA A 130 -21.94 -20.33 -5.53
N ALA A 131 -20.66 -20.33 -5.14
CA ALA A 131 -19.91 -21.57 -4.86
C ALA A 131 -20.52 -22.36 -3.69
N ARG A 132 -20.95 -21.67 -2.62
CA ARG A 132 -21.64 -22.30 -1.48
C ARG A 132 -22.99 -22.91 -1.87
N ALA A 133 -23.77 -22.23 -2.72
CA ALA A 133 -25.02 -22.77 -3.26
C ALA A 133 -24.79 -24.05 -4.08
N GLN A 134 -23.62 -24.18 -4.72
CA GLN A 134 -23.18 -25.40 -5.42
C GLN A 134 -22.53 -26.44 -4.48
N GLY A 135 -22.63 -26.28 -3.16
CA GLY A 135 -22.11 -27.23 -2.16
C GLY A 135 -20.61 -27.09 -1.86
N ARG A 136 -19.90 -26.10 -2.45
CA ARG A 136 -18.50 -25.83 -2.12
C ARG A 136 -18.42 -24.93 -0.88
N LEU A 137 -18.20 -25.54 0.28
CA LEU A 137 -18.10 -24.83 1.57
C LEU A 137 -16.85 -23.92 1.69
N GLY A 138 -15.78 -24.25 0.97
CA GLY A 138 -14.48 -23.56 1.08
C GLY A 138 -13.81 -23.77 2.44
N GLY A 139 -12.70 -23.05 2.69
CA GLY A 139 -11.95 -23.13 3.95
C GLY A 139 -10.89 -24.23 4.00
N ARG A 140 -10.19 -24.34 5.13
CA ARG A 140 -9.15 -25.36 5.35
C ARG A 140 -9.82 -26.75 5.43
N PRO A 141 -9.37 -27.74 4.62
CA PRO A 141 -9.86 -29.12 4.73
C PRO A 141 -9.69 -29.65 6.15
N ARG A 142 -10.65 -30.46 6.63
CA ARG A 142 -10.50 -31.16 7.91
C ARG A 142 -9.33 -32.13 7.80
N ALA A 143 -8.38 -32.02 8.73
CA ALA A 143 -7.23 -32.92 8.79
C ALA A 143 -7.59 -34.31 9.36
N ILE A 144 -8.67 -34.38 10.15
CA ILE A 144 -9.11 -35.57 10.86
C ILE A 144 -10.54 -35.89 10.42
N ASN A 145 -10.80 -37.15 10.09
CA ASN A 145 -12.11 -37.64 9.67
C ASN A 145 -12.98 -37.99 10.90
N LYS A 146 -14.30 -38.16 10.73
CA LYS A 146 -15.24 -38.39 11.85
C LYS A 146 -14.86 -39.63 12.69
N HIS A 147 -14.38 -40.68 12.03
CA HIS A 147 -13.99 -41.92 12.69
C HIS A 147 -12.78 -41.72 13.61
N GLU A 148 -11.74 -41.03 13.12
CA GLU A 148 -10.59 -40.65 13.95
C GLU A 148 -11.00 -39.75 15.12
N GLN A 149 -11.97 -38.83 14.94
CA GLN A 149 -12.47 -37.99 16.04
C GLN A 149 -13.16 -38.82 17.14
N GLU A 150 -14.02 -39.78 16.76
CA GLU A 150 -14.70 -40.67 17.73
C GLU A 150 -13.71 -41.61 18.44
N GLN A 151 -12.66 -42.03 17.75
CA GLN A 151 -11.63 -42.87 18.32
C GLN A 151 -10.77 -42.09 19.33
N ILE A 152 -10.43 -40.83 19.03
CA ILE A 152 -9.73 -39.93 19.95
C ILE A 152 -10.58 -39.64 21.19
N SER A 153 -11.89 -39.38 21.05
CA SER A 153 -12.76 -39.08 22.20
C SER A 153 -12.87 -40.27 23.15
N ARG A 154 -13.04 -41.50 22.62
CA ARG A 154 -13.05 -42.72 23.45
C ARG A 154 -11.74 -42.98 24.20
N LEU A 155 -10.60 -42.57 23.64
CA LEU A 155 -9.29 -42.74 24.26
C LEU A 155 -9.03 -41.72 25.38
N LEU A 156 -9.71 -40.56 25.36
CA LEU A 156 -9.60 -39.51 26.38
C LEU A 156 -10.57 -39.67 27.56
N GLU A 157 -11.65 -40.45 27.41
CA GLU A 157 -12.64 -40.72 28.48
C GLU A 157 -12.22 -41.84 29.45
N LYS A 158 -11.04 -42.46 29.25
CA LYS A 158 -10.43 -43.43 30.18
C LYS A 158 -9.37 -42.78 31.04
#